data_AF-A0AAV3Y1U3-F1
#
_entry.id   AF-A0AAV3Y1U3-F1
#
_cell.length_a   1.000
_cell.length_b   1.000
_cell.length_c   1.000
_cell.angle_alpha   90.00
_cell.angle_beta   90.00
_cell.angle_gamma   90.00
#
_symmetry.space_group_name_H-M   'P 1'
#
loop_
_entity.id
_entity.type
_entity.pdbx_description
1 polymer ?
#
loop_
_entity_poly.entity_id
_entity_poly.type
_entity_poly.pdbx_seq_one_letter_code
_entity_poly.pdbx_strand_id
1 'polypeptide(L)'
;MAEAVKNEFASSVTKRLKSLNCDYIEGMDDASVVDLIINPGKGRFYLLQWLFTRYDSKLATLLNPPQETARNDSTLQRLLTAAFSMCLCRLDDTDLIKGETPLSKQISFIDKLLDLVCTRERSYVPETSFDQSSASQRDSYMDAIVGQEGFLYMLEDGVDLLPRDIRAEVERDWVHTGWNKDTSRNPPLPNLQDLMTKSQDLSVELEKHNLTLTRLKEEVTVQEENHHPEIVSLNHVLCLALRELSQLSQGFSQCYQANVSQWCHRPPPHLADLGPAFHRVHGQLSKFTKMLEDLKAIRQHTSQLNKRIREKPENFPGNLVNASKEASEKFESCLTVLEEALHRCTTDFKSRPPLLTV
;
A
#
# COMPACT_ATOMS: atom_id res chain seq x y z
N MET A 1 24.38 17.88 21.47
CA MET A 1 23.69 17.03 20.47
C MET A 1 22.22 16.81 20.84
N ALA A 2 21.91 16.37 22.07
CA ALA A 2 20.51 16.20 22.52
C ALA A 2 19.66 17.49 22.48
N GLU A 3 20.26 18.64 22.79
CA GLU A 3 19.56 19.94 22.81
C GLU A 3 19.24 20.49 21.42
N ALA A 4 20.13 20.24 20.44
CA ALA A 4 19.88 20.56 19.03
C ALA A 4 18.75 19.70 18.44
N VAL A 5 18.74 18.40 18.77
CA VAL A 5 17.66 17.47 18.37
C VAL A 5 16.33 17.87 19.01
N LYS A 6 16.34 18.32 20.27
CA LYS A 6 15.14 18.82 20.96
C LYS A 6 14.57 20.07 20.25
N ASN A 7 15.42 20.99 19.79
CA ASN A 7 15.01 22.22 19.12
C ASN A 7 14.47 21.99 17.69
N GLU A 8 15.09 21.07 16.93
CA GLU A 8 14.60 20.69 15.60
C GLU A 8 13.25 19.97 15.70
N PHE A 9 13.13 19.05 16.67
CA PHE A 9 11.86 18.40 16.99
C PHE A 9 10.79 19.41 17.41
N ALA A 10 11.13 20.40 18.24
CA ALA A 10 10.22 21.45 18.66
C ALA A 10 9.60 22.20 17.49
N SER A 11 10.45 22.68 16.58
CA SER A 11 10.03 23.44 15.42
C SER A 11 9.15 22.59 14.48
N SER A 12 9.53 21.33 14.26
CA SER A 12 8.79 20.39 13.41
C SER A 12 7.41 20.08 14.00
N VAL A 13 7.34 19.73 15.28
CA VAL A 13 6.10 19.31 15.93
C VAL A 13 5.13 20.47 16.09
N THR A 14 5.59 21.64 16.52
CA THR A 14 4.72 22.81 16.64
C THR A 14 4.14 23.20 15.28
N LYS A 15 4.93 23.13 14.19
CA LYS A 15 4.42 23.39 12.84
C LYS A 15 3.32 22.40 12.44
N ARG A 16 3.51 21.10 12.70
CA ARG A 16 2.51 20.06 12.40
C ARG A 16 1.24 20.24 13.23
N LEU A 17 1.37 20.47 14.54
CA LEU A 17 0.21 20.71 15.41
C LEU A 17 -0.56 21.98 15.03
N LYS A 18 0.14 23.06 14.64
CA LYS A 18 -0.49 24.28 14.09
C LYS A 18 -1.23 23.99 12.79
N SER A 19 -0.66 23.18 11.89
CA SER A 19 -1.35 22.78 10.64
C SER A 19 -2.61 21.93 10.87
N LEU A 20 -2.68 21.23 12.02
CA LEU A 20 -3.84 20.44 12.41
C LEU A 20 -4.88 21.24 13.22
N ASN A 21 -4.68 22.56 13.38
CA ASN A 21 -5.52 23.44 14.21
C ASN A 21 -5.76 22.87 15.61
N CYS A 22 -4.67 22.54 16.31
CA CYS A 22 -4.73 22.04 17.68
C CYS A 22 -4.99 23.17 18.69
N ASP A 23 -6.15 23.14 19.35
CA ASP A 23 -6.57 24.15 20.34
C ASP A 23 -5.66 24.16 21.59
N TYR A 24 -5.03 23.04 21.92
CA TYR A 24 -4.22 22.89 23.14
C TYR A 24 -2.87 23.62 23.11
N ILE A 25 -2.46 24.15 21.95
CA ILE A 25 -1.17 24.84 21.78
C ILE A 25 -1.33 26.33 21.45
N GLU A 26 -2.55 26.86 21.51
CA GLU A 26 -2.81 28.27 21.21
C GLU A 26 -2.12 29.18 22.23
N GLY A 27 -1.27 30.11 21.74
CA GLY A 27 -0.52 31.04 22.57
C GLY A 27 0.73 30.48 23.26
N MET A 28 1.11 29.22 22.99
CA MET A 28 2.33 28.62 23.54
C MET A 28 3.54 28.84 22.62
N ASP A 29 4.72 29.04 23.22
CA ASP A 29 6.00 29.03 22.52
C ASP A 29 6.49 27.59 22.26
N ASP A 30 7.39 27.42 21.30
CA ASP A 30 7.83 26.11 20.83
C ASP A 30 8.49 25.27 21.95
N ALA A 31 9.14 25.90 22.92
CA ALA A 31 9.73 25.21 24.07
C ALA A 31 8.66 24.67 25.02
N SER A 32 7.63 25.47 25.32
CA SER A 32 6.49 25.03 26.14
C SER A 32 5.67 23.93 25.48
N VAL A 33 5.50 23.94 24.15
CA VAL A 33 4.81 22.86 23.42
C VAL A 33 5.57 21.54 23.55
N VAL A 34 6.90 21.59 23.43
CA VAL A 34 7.73 20.39 23.59
C VAL A 34 7.72 19.88 25.02
N ASP A 35 7.76 20.77 26.01
CA ASP A 35 7.71 20.36 27.41
C ASP A 35 6.33 19.78 27.78
N LEU A 36 5.24 20.27 27.19
CA LEU A 36 3.90 19.67 27.32
C LEU A 36 3.85 18.24 26.75
N ILE A 37 4.57 18.02 25.66
CA ILE A 37 4.62 16.71 24.99
C ILE A 37 5.52 15.79 25.79
N ILE A 38 6.78 16.12 26.02
CA ILE A 38 7.81 15.19 26.51
C ILE A 38 7.67 14.91 28.01
N ASN A 39 7.27 15.90 28.81
CA ASN A 39 7.25 15.73 30.25
C ASN A 39 5.98 14.99 30.71
N PRO A 40 6.11 14.17 31.77
CA PRO A 40 4.95 13.50 32.35
C PRO A 40 3.97 14.52 32.94
N GLY A 41 2.71 14.41 32.56
CA GLY A 41 1.67 15.32 33.03
C GLY A 41 0.30 15.10 32.41
N LYS A 42 -0.72 15.73 33.00
CA LYS A 42 -2.10 15.67 32.48
C LYS A 42 -2.22 16.25 31.07
N GLY A 43 -1.45 17.29 30.77
CA GLY A 43 -1.43 17.93 29.45
C GLY A 43 -1.01 16.98 28.32
N ARG A 44 0.00 16.14 28.55
CA ARG A 44 0.41 15.08 27.61
C ARG A 44 -0.73 14.13 27.31
N PHE A 45 -1.46 13.67 28.32
CA PHE A 45 -2.59 12.74 28.13
C PHE A 45 -3.71 13.37 27.28
N TYR A 46 -4.06 14.62 27.53
CA TYR A 46 -5.08 15.32 26.72
C TYR A 46 -4.64 15.51 25.28
N LEU A 47 -3.38 15.87 25.05
CA LEU A 47 -2.84 16.03 23.71
C LEU A 47 -2.81 14.69 22.95
N LEU A 48 -2.36 13.61 23.59
CA LEU A 48 -2.39 12.27 23.00
C LEU A 48 -3.83 11.82 22.71
N GLN A 49 -4.74 12.07 23.63
CA GLN A 49 -6.16 11.78 23.44
C GLN A 49 -6.71 12.52 22.22
N TRP A 50 -6.42 13.81 22.08
CA TRP A 50 -6.83 14.63 20.94
C TRP A 50 -6.24 14.13 19.62
N LEU A 51 -4.96 13.76 19.60
CA LEU A 51 -4.32 13.22 18.39
C LEU A 51 -4.98 11.90 17.96
N PHE A 52 -5.29 11.03 18.91
CA PHE A 52 -5.96 9.76 18.62
C PHE A 52 -7.41 9.94 18.16
N THR A 53 -8.17 10.87 18.74
CA THR A 53 -9.55 11.16 18.29
C THR A 53 -9.58 11.83 16.92
N ARG A 54 -8.57 12.64 16.58
CA ARG A 54 -8.39 13.17 15.23
C ARG A 54 -8.01 12.08 14.23
N TYR A 55 -7.19 11.12 14.64
CA TYR A 55 -6.84 10.01 13.77
C TYR A 55 -8.01 9.07 13.51
N ASP A 56 -8.95 8.83 14.42
CA ASP A 56 -10.15 8.02 14.13
C ASP A 56 -11.33 8.28 15.08
N SER A 57 -12.56 8.31 14.53
CA SER A 57 -13.78 8.51 15.31
C SER A 57 -14.08 7.34 16.24
N LYS A 58 -13.66 6.12 15.88
CA LYS A 58 -13.79 4.95 16.76
C LYS A 58 -12.88 5.06 17.99
N LEU A 59 -11.69 5.63 17.85
CA LEU A 59 -10.80 5.90 18.99
C LEU A 59 -11.41 6.92 19.95
N ALA A 60 -12.21 7.86 19.45
CA ALA A 60 -12.95 8.79 20.32
C ALA A 60 -13.93 8.08 21.26
N THR A 61 -14.60 7.00 20.81
CA THR A 61 -15.51 6.22 21.67
C THR A 61 -14.76 5.42 22.74
N LEU A 62 -13.58 4.91 22.42
CA LEU A 62 -12.73 4.18 23.38
C LEU A 62 -12.12 5.13 24.43
N LEU A 63 -11.70 6.32 24.01
CA LEU A 63 -11.07 7.31 24.89
C LEU A 63 -12.07 8.16 25.67
N ASN A 64 -13.32 8.25 25.22
CA ASN A 64 -14.44 8.94 25.91
C ASN A 64 -15.61 7.98 26.17
N PRO A 65 -15.46 7.01 27.09
CA PRO A 65 -16.53 6.08 27.43
C PRO A 65 -17.69 6.82 28.13
N PRO A 66 -18.95 6.45 27.87
CA PRO A 66 -20.09 6.94 28.63
C PRO A 66 -19.96 6.53 30.11
N GLN A 67 -20.50 7.37 31.01
CA GLN A 67 -20.31 7.29 32.48
C GLN A 67 -20.56 5.89 33.10
N GLU A 68 -21.36 5.04 32.45
CA GLU A 68 -21.68 3.68 32.92
C GLU A 68 -20.54 2.66 32.75
N THR A 69 -19.60 2.89 31.81
CA THR A 69 -18.50 1.95 31.49
C THR A 69 -17.14 2.36 32.06
N ALA A 70 -17.05 3.53 32.69
CA ALA A 70 -15.82 4.12 33.20
C ALA A 70 -15.23 3.44 34.46
N ARG A 71 -15.78 2.29 34.90
CA ARG A 71 -15.54 1.78 36.25
C ARG A 71 -14.15 1.19 36.49
N ASN A 72 -13.41 0.72 35.48
CA ASN A 72 -12.19 -0.07 35.75
C ASN A 72 -10.95 0.26 34.90
N ASP A 73 -11.07 0.86 33.71
CA ASP A 73 -9.90 1.11 32.86
C ASP A 73 -9.35 2.53 33.02
N SER A 74 -8.16 2.62 33.60
CA SER A 74 -7.43 3.88 33.74
C SER A 74 -7.25 4.56 32.37
N THR A 75 -7.35 5.89 32.30
CA THR A 75 -7.12 6.66 31.05
C THR A 75 -5.79 6.31 30.39
N LEU A 76 -4.79 5.97 31.22
CA LEU A 76 -3.49 5.46 30.78
C LEU A 76 -3.63 4.17 29.96
N GLN A 77 -4.36 3.16 30.45
CA GLN A 77 -4.57 1.91 29.73
C GLN A 77 -5.32 2.14 28.42
N ARG A 78 -6.32 3.03 28.41
CA ARG A 78 -7.09 3.33 27.18
C ARG A 78 -6.22 4.00 26.11
N LEU A 79 -5.35 4.94 26.51
CA LEU A 79 -4.37 5.55 25.62
C LEU A 79 -3.31 4.54 25.15
N LEU A 80 -2.89 3.63 26.01
CA LEU A 80 -1.96 2.55 25.68
C LEU A 80 -2.58 1.56 24.67
N THR A 81 -3.84 1.19 24.87
CA THR A 81 -4.59 0.35 23.92
C THR A 81 -4.73 1.06 22.58
N ALA A 82 -5.11 2.35 22.56
CA ALA A 82 -5.18 3.13 21.31
C ALA A 82 -3.83 3.18 20.58
N ALA A 83 -2.75 3.48 21.30
CA ALA A 83 -1.40 3.53 20.75
C ALA A 83 -0.92 2.16 20.23
N PHE A 84 -1.22 1.08 20.95
CA PHE A 84 -0.94 -0.29 20.52
C PHE A 84 -1.74 -0.68 19.27
N SER A 85 -3.04 -0.31 19.21
CA SER A 85 -3.89 -0.54 18.04
C SER A 85 -3.39 0.15 16.77
N MET A 86 -2.65 1.26 16.89
CA MET A 86 -2.00 1.94 15.77
C MET A 86 -0.53 1.51 15.58
N CYS A 87 -0.09 0.46 16.27
CA CYS A 87 1.26 -0.08 16.21
C CYS A 87 2.37 0.95 16.55
N LEU A 88 2.06 1.92 17.42
CA LEU A 88 3.02 2.95 17.84
C LEU A 88 3.89 2.50 19.03
N CYS A 89 3.37 1.60 19.87
CA CYS A 89 4.06 1.05 21.04
C CYS A 89 3.56 -0.35 21.39
N ARG A 90 4.19 -1.00 22.37
CA ARG A 90 3.76 -2.30 22.90
C ARG A 90 2.75 -2.14 24.04
N LEU A 91 2.04 -3.21 24.41
CA LEU A 91 1.06 -3.22 25.52
C LEU A 91 1.69 -3.06 26.92
N ASP A 92 3.01 -3.22 27.03
CA ASP A 92 3.81 -3.02 28.24
C ASP A 92 4.49 -1.64 28.29
N ASP A 93 4.38 -0.83 27.23
CA ASP A 93 5.01 0.50 27.14
C ASP A 93 4.21 1.60 27.88
N THR A 94 3.78 1.35 29.13
CA THR A 94 3.06 2.35 29.94
C THR A 94 3.87 3.63 30.14
N ASP A 95 5.19 3.48 30.29
CA ASP A 95 6.12 4.57 30.57
C ASP A 95 6.32 5.47 29.35
N LEU A 96 6.09 4.93 28.15
CA LEU A 96 6.09 5.71 26.92
C LEU A 96 4.89 6.65 26.87
N ILE A 97 3.70 6.18 27.25
CA ILE A 97 2.50 7.02 27.30
C ILE A 97 2.62 8.07 28.41
N LYS A 98 3.19 7.71 29.57
CA LYS A 98 3.45 8.65 30.67
C LYS A 98 4.51 9.71 30.34
N GLY A 99 5.46 9.44 29.45
CA GLY A 99 6.60 10.34 29.19
C GLY A 99 7.81 10.11 30.10
N GLU A 100 7.94 8.91 30.67
CA GLU A 100 9.05 8.50 31.56
C GLU A 100 10.17 7.76 30.81
N THR A 101 10.04 7.60 29.49
CA THR A 101 11.00 6.90 28.63
C THR A 101 12.10 7.82 28.08
N PRO A 102 13.22 7.27 27.54
CA PRO A 102 14.27 8.07 26.94
C PRO A 102 13.75 8.98 25.82
N LEU A 103 14.32 10.20 25.74
CA LEU A 103 13.92 11.26 24.81
C LEU A 103 13.79 10.78 23.35
N SER A 104 14.72 9.95 22.86
CA SER A 104 14.69 9.40 21.50
C SER A 104 13.47 8.52 21.21
N LYS A 105 13.05 7.71 22.19
CA LYS A 105 11.87 6.85 22.07
C LYS A 105 10.59 7.69 22.07
N GLN A 106 10.55 8.75 22.88
CA GLN A 106 9.42 9.68 22.92
C GLN A 106 9.26 10.47 21.62
N ILE A 107 10.36 11.00 21.08
CA ILE A 107 10.37 11.73 19.81
C ILE A 107 9.86 10.83 18.69
N SER A 108 10.41 9.61 18.57
CA SER A 108 9.99 8.67 17.52
C SER A 108 8.51 8.29 17.63
N PHE A 109 7.99 8.15 18.85
CA PHE A 109 6.58 7.86 19.07
C PHE A 109 5.68 9.02 18.59
N ILE A 110 6.00 10.26 18.97
CA ILE A 110 5.22 11.45 18.60
C ILE A 110 5.30 11.74 17.10
N ASP A 111 6.49 11.63 16.50
CA ASP A 111 6.65 11.84 15.06
C ASP A 111 5.80 10.85 14.25
N LYS A 112 5.83 9.56 14.61
CA LYS A 112 5.01 8.53 13.96
C LYS A 112 3.51 8.81 14.11
N LEU A 113 3.07 9.22 15.30
CA LEU A 113 1.68 9.58 15.55
C LEU A 113 1.25 10.79 14.70
N LEU A 114 2.08 11.83 14.64
CA LEU A 114 1.79 13.02 13.85
C LEU A 114 1.78 12.75 12.35
N ASP A 115 2.68 11.89 11.84
CA ASP A 115 2.65 11.45 10.45
C ASP A 115 1.35 10.69 10.14
N LEU A 116 0.94 9.83 11.08
CA LEU A 116 -0.39 9.24 11.25
C LEU A 116 -1.53 10.18 10.85
N VAL A 117 -1.69 11.17 11.73
CA VAL A 117 -2.79 12.14 11.71
C VAL A 117 -2.69 13.06 10.49
N CYS A 118 -1.49 13.57 10.17
CA CYS A 118 -1.29 14.47 9.03
C CYS A 118 -1.59 13.81 7.69
N THR A 119 -1.27 12.53 7.53
CA THR A 119 -1.56 11.78 6.29
C THR A 119 -3.07 11.57 6.12
N ARG A 120 -3.77 11.26 7.22
CA ARG A 120 -5.24 11.15 7.20
C ARG A 120 -5.90 12.47 6.85
N GLU A 121 -5.47 13.59 7.44
CA GLU A 121 -6.03 14.92 7.17
C GLU A 121 -5.85 15.31 5.69
N ARG A 122 -4.69 15.04 5.10
CA ARG A 122 -4.43 15.27 3.66
C ARG A 122 -5.30 14.42 2.75
N SER A 123 -5.67 13.22 3.18
CA SER A 123 -6.54 12.32 2.43
C SER A 123 -8.01 12.72 2.51
N TYR A 124 -8.38 13.57 3.47
CA TYR A 124 -9.76 14.00 3.71
C TYR A 124 -10.10 15.37 3.12
N VAL A 125 -9.18 15.98 2.36
CA VAL A 125 -9.48 17.21 1.61
C VAL A 125 -10.65 16.90 0.67
N PRO A 126 -11.84 17.48 0.88
CA PRO A 126 -12.96 17.32 -0.03
C PRO A 126 -12.52 17.79 -1.41
N GLU A 127 -13.01 17.13 -2.46
CA GLU A 127 -12.66 17.27 -3.87
C GLU A 127 -12.93 18.66 -4.49
N THR A 128 -12.64 19.77 -3.81
CA THR A 128 -12.91 21.14 -4.30
C THR A 128 -11.68 21.85 -4.87
N SER A 129 -10.53 21.20 -4.92
CA SER A 129 -9.38 21.68 -5.69
C SER A 129 -8.47 20.52 -6.11
N PHE A 130 -9.00 19.61 -6.93
CA PHE A 130 -8.16 18.66 -7.64
C PHE A 130 -7.35 19.44 -8.69
N ASP A 131 -6.05 19.59 -8.43
CA ASP A 131 -5.08 19.94 -9.46
C ASP A 131 -5.23 18.95 -10.63
N GLN A 132 -5.53 19.48 -11.81
CA GLN A 132 -5.77 18.75 -13.06
C GLN A 132 -4.61 17.79 -13.44
N SER A 133 -3.43 17.96 -12.84
CA SER A 133 -2.25 17.12 -13.05
C SER A 133 -2.42 15.68 -12.55
N SER A 134 -3.24 15.45 -11.51
CA SER A 134 -3.44 14.10 -10.94
C SER A 134 -4.60 13.33 -11.56
N ALA A 135 -5.50 14.01 -12.27
CA ALA A 135 -6.53 13.37 -13.10
C ALA A 135 -5.92 12.85 -14.40
N SER A 136 -5.07 13.65 -15.08
CA SER A 136 -4.38 13.24 -16.30
C SER A 136 -3.50 12.00 -16.12
N GLN A 137 -2.92 11.82 -14.92
CA GLN A 137 -2.08 10.66 -14.65
C GLN A 137 -2.91 9.40 -14.37
N ARG A 138 -4.08 9.52 -13.71
CA ARG A 138 -5.02 8.40 -13.52
C ARG A 138 -5.63 7.95 -14.85
N ASP A 139 -6.03 8.89 -15.70
CA ASP A 139 -6.58 8.58 -17.02
C ASP A 139 -5.51 7.94 -17.92
N SER A 140 -4.25 8.39 -17.84
CA SER A 140 -3.12 7.76 -18.53
C SER A 140 -2.88 6.32 -18.11
N TYR A 141 -3.08 5.96 -16.85
CA TYR A 141 -2.92 4.57 -16.40
C TYR A 141 -4.10 3.71 -16.84
N MET A 142 -5.31 4.24 -16.83
CA MET A 142 -6.48 3.53 -17.37
C MET A 142 -6.37 3.32 -18.88
N ASP A 143 -5.93 4.33 -19.63
CA ASP A 143 -5.65 4.19 -21.07
C ASP A 143 -4.51 3.21 -21.35
N ALA A 144 -3.48 3.18 -20.50
CA ALA A 144 -2.39 2.20 -20.63
C ALA A 144 -2.84 0.77 -20.31
N ILE A 145 -3.74 0.59 -19.33
CA ILE A 145 -4.32 -0.72 -18.98
C ILE A 145 -5.25 -1.20 -20.10
N VAL A 146 -6.11 -0.34 -20.62
CA VAL A 146 -7.02 -0.67 -21.72
C VAL A 146 -6.26 -0.88 -23.04
N GLY A 147 -5.16 -0.16 -23.24
CA GLY A 147 -4.28 -0.29 -24.39
C GLY A 147 -3.32 -1.49 -24.35
N GLN A 148 -3.26 -2.26 -23.25
CA GLN A 148 -2.49 -3.50 -23.22
C GLN A 148 -3.13 -4.55 -24.14
N GLU A 149 -2.35 -5.07 -25.09
CA GLU A 149 -2.72 -6.25 -25.86
C GLU A 149 -3.02 -7.41 -24.89
N GLY A 150 -4.27 -7.89 -24.85
CA GLY A 150 -4.69 -8.87 -23.85
C GLY A 150 -5.74 -8.36 -22.85
N PHE A 151 -5.90 -7.05 -22.68
CA PHE A 151 -6.85 -6.53 -21.69
C PHE A 151 -8.29 -6.92 -22.02
N LEU A 152 -8.68 -6.81 -23.29
CA LEU A 152 -10.00 -7.28 -23.74
C LEU A 152 -10.13 -8.80 -23.68
N TYR A 153 -9.04 -9.58 -23.81
CA TYR A 153 -9.08 -11.04 -23.63
C TYR A 153 -9.32 -11.47 -22.17
N MET A 154 -8.95 -10.63 -21.20
CA MET A 154 -9.31 -10.85 -19.79
C MET A 154 -10.82 -10.65 -19.56
N LEU A 155 -11.47 -9.82 -20.39
CA LEU A 155 -12.91 -9.58 -20.36
C LEU A 155 -13.67 -10.50 -21.35
N GLU A 156 -12.96 -11.11 -22.29
CA GLU A 156 -13.48 -11.88 -23.40
C GLU A 156 -12.83 -13.27 -23.44
N ASP A 157 -13.21 -14.12 -22.49
CA ASP A 157 -13.58 -15.50 -22.76
C ASP A 157 -14.31 -16.06 -21.53
N GLY A 158 -15.39 -16.82 -21.78
CA GLY A 158 -16.33 -17.27 -20.76
C GLY A 158 -15.61 -17.88 -19.56
N VAL A 159 -15.75 -17.23 -18.40
CA VAL A 159 -15.24 -17.76 -17.15
C VAL A 159 -15.82 -19.14 -16.96
N ASP A 160 -14.96 -20.14 -17.10
CA ASP A 160 -15.34 -21.53 -16.94
C ASP A 160 -15.49 -21.79 -15.43
N LEU A 161 -16.70 -21.55 -14.93
CA LEU A 161 -17.06 -21.71 -13.54
C LEU A 161 -17.14 -23.18 -13.12
N LEU A 162 -16.91 -24.13 -14.04
CA LEU A 162 -17.03 -25.55 -13.74
C LEU A 162 -15.78 -26.03 -12.97
N PRO A 163 -15.93 -26.48 -11.71
CA PRO A 163 -14.81 -27.00 -10.93
C PRO A 163 -14.11 -28.16 -11.65
N ARG A 164 -12.78 -28.19 -11.56
CA ARG A 164 -11.95 -29.20 -12.27
C ARG A 164 -12.32 -30.63 -11.88
N ASP A 165 -12.76 -30.82 -10.65
CA ASP A 165 -13.00 -32.15 -10.07
C ASP A 165 -14.25 -32.82 -10.64
N ILE A 166 -15.25 -32.04 -11.07
CA ILE A 166 -16.50 -32.56 -11.65
C ILE A 166 -16.56 -32.41 -13.17
N ARG A 167 -15.58 -31.71 -13.77
CA ARG A 167 -15.54 -31.43 -15.20
C ARG A 167 -15.60 -32.68 -16.06
N ALA A 168 -14.79 -33.68 -15.74
CA ALA A 168 -14.71 -34.91 -16.52
C ALA A 168 -16.01 -35.72 -16.46
N GLU A 169 -16.81 -35.56 -15.42
CA GLU A 169 -18.13 -36.20 -15.30
C GLU A 169 -19.19 -35.45 -16.09
N VAL A 170 -19.21 -34.13 -15.95
CA VAL A 170 -20.14 -33.25 -16.67
C VAL A 170 -19.90 -33.27 -18.18
N GLU A 171 -18.64 -33.27 -18.63
CA GLU A 171 -18.31 -33.38 -20.05
C GLU A 171 -18.71 -34.76 -20.61
N ARG A 172 -18.61 -35.84 -19.82
CA ARG A 172 -19.13 -37.15 -20.24
C ARG A 172 -20.65 -37.11 -20.44
N ASP A 173 -21.38 -36.49 -19.52
CA ASP A 173 -22.84 -36.33 -19.64
C ASP A 173 -23.23 -35.45 -20.85
N TRP A 174 -22.44 -34.42 -21.15
CA TRP A 174 -22.64 -33.60 -22.35
C TRP A 174 -22.39 -34.40 -23.63
N VAL A 175 -21.35 -35.23 -23.67
CA VAL A 175 -21.07 -36.13 -24.80
C VAL A 175 -22.20 -37.16 -24.96
N HIS A 176 -22.73 -37.71 -23.86
CA HIS A 176 -23.89 -38.60 -23.89
C HIS A 176 -25.18 -37.94 -24.40
N THR A 177 -25.31 -36.62 -24.22
CA THR A 177 -26.42 -35.82 -24.76
C THR A 177 -26.15 -35.29 -26.18
N GLY A 178 -25.03 -35.69 -26.80
CA GLY A 178 -24.70 -35.41 -28.20
C GLY A 178 -23.87 -34.14 -28.42
N TRP A 179 -23.30 -33.55 -27.37
CA TRP A 179 -22.42 -32.40 -27.48
C TRP A 179 -21.00 -32.80 -27.92
N ASN A 180 -20.43 -32.06 -28.87
CA ASN A 180 -19.04 -32.19 -29.30
C ASN A 180 -18.35 -30.83 -29.23
N LYS A 181 -17.23 -30.77 -28.49
CA LYS A 181 -16.38 -29.59 -28.30
C LYS A 181 -15.86 -29.01 -29.62
N ASP A 182 -15.68 -29.85 -30.64
CA ASP A 182 -15.19 -29.43 -31.96
C ASP A 182 -16.29 -28.78 -32.83
N THR A 183 -17.57 -29.04 -32.52
CA THR A 183 -18.71 -28.58 -33.33
C THR A 183 -19.49 -27.45 -32.66
N SER A 184 -19.49 -27.36 -31.33
CA SER A 184 -20.21 -26.34 -30.58
C SER A 184 -19.34 -25.76 -29.46
N ARG A 185 -19.04 -24.45 -29.54
CA ARG A 185 -18.25 -23.72 -28.54
C ARG A 185 -18.97 -23.64 -27.18
N ASN A 186 -20.30 -23.76 -27.17
CA ASN A 186 -21.13 -23.64 -25.96
C ASN A 186 -21.72 -25.00 -25.56
N PRO A 187 -21.74 -25.32 -24.25
CA PRO A 187 -22.37 -26.54 -23.74
C PRO A 187 -23.89 -26.53 -23.98
N PRO A 188 -24.54 -27.71 -24.03
CA PRO A 188 -25.98 -27.80 -24.22
C PRO A 188 -26.71 -27.19 -23.01
N LEU A 189 -27.69 -26.32 -23.26
CA LEU A 189 -28.52 -25.78 -22.18
C LEU A 189 -29.31 -26.93 -21.54
N PRO A 190 -29.21 -27.14 -20.21
CA PRO A 190 -29.99 -28.16 -19.53
C PRO A 190 -31.50 -27.90 -19.70
N ASN A 191 -32.26 -28.94 -20.02
CA ASN A 191 -33.71 -28.85 -20.05
C ASN A 191 -34.24 -28.63 -18.62
N LEU A 192 -34.94 -27.52 -18.40
CA LEU A 192 -35.48 -27.14 -17.09
C LEU A 192 -36.44 -28.21 -16.53
N GLN A 193 -37.17 -28.92 -17.39
CA GLN A 193 -38.10 -29.94 -16.96
C GLN A 193 -37.38 -31.17 -16.41
N ASP A 194 -36.32 -31.61 -17.09
CA ASP A 194 -35.50 -32.75 -16.66
C ASP A 194 -34.73 -32.45 -15.38
N LEU A 195 -34.30 -31.19 -15.20
CA LEU A 195 -33.65 -30.74 -13.98
C LEU A 195 -34.63 -30.70 -12.80
N MET A 196 -35.87 -30.26 -13.05
CA MET A 196 -36.91 -30.22 -12.03
C MET A 196 -37.30 -31.65 -11.59
N THR A 197 -37.42 -32.60 -12.52
CA THR A 197 -37.68 -34.00 -12.18
C THR A 197 -36.51 -34.63 -11.42
N LYS A 198 -35.26 -34.43 -11.87
CA LYS A 198 -34.08 -34.92 -11.15
C LYS A 198 -33.95 -34.33 -9.75
N SER A 199 -34.26 -33.04 -9.59
CA SER A 199 -34.28 -32.39 -8.28
C SER A 199 -35.32 -33.00 -7.36
N GLN A 200 -36.49 -33.35 -7.88
CA GLN A 200 -37.55 -33.97 -7.12
C GLN A 200 -37.16 -35.39 -6.68
N ASP A 201 -36.59 -36.18 -7.59
CA ASP A 201 -36.11 -37.54 -7.30
C ASP A 201 -35.00 -37.54 -6.24
N LEU A 202 -34.02 -36.64 -6.39
CA LEU A 202 -32.97 -36.44 -5.38
C LEU A 202 -33.55 -36.03 -4.02
N SER A 203 -34.58 -35.19 -4.00
CA SER A 203 -35.24 -34.79 -2.75
C SER A 203 -35.89 -35.99 -2.04
N VAL A 204 -36.55 -36.88 -2.80
CA VAL A 204 -37.15 -38.11 -2.26
C VAL A 204 -36.07 -39.08 -1.77
N GLU A 205 -34.99 -39.24 -2.52
CA GLU A 205 -33.87 -40.10 -2.14
C GLU A 205 -33.18 -39.58 -0.87
N LEU A 206 -32.98 -38.27 -0.75
CA LEU A 206 -32.39 -37.63 0.41
C LEU A 206 -33.29 -37.77 1.64
N GLU A 207 -34.61 -37.69 1.48
CA GLU A 207 -35.57 -37.97 2.55
C GLU A 207 -35.51 -39.44 3.01
N LYS A 208 -35.41 -40.39 2.07
CA LYS A 208 -35.22 -41.82 2.36
C LYS A 208 -33.91 -42.09 3.10
N HIS A 209 -32.82 -41.45 2.70
CA HIS A 209 -31.53 -41.58 3.39
C HIS A 209 -31.56 -40.96 4.78
N ASN A 210 -32.22 -39.81 4.96
CA ASN A 210 -32.43 -39.22 6.27
C ASN A 210 -33.22 -40.15 7.19
N LEU A 211 -34.29 -40.77 6.71
CA LEU A 211 -35.05 -41.77 7.48
C LEU A 211 -34.19 -42.99 7.87
N THR A 212 -33.29 -43.40 6.99
CA THR A 212 -32.35 -44.49 7.26
C THR A 212 -31.33 -44.09 8.32
N LEU A 213 -30.81 -42.86 8.26
CA LEU A 213 -29.88 -42.31 9.24
C LEU A 213 -30.54 -42.10 10.60
N THR A 214 -31.79 -41.64 10.66
CA THR A 214 -32.52 -41.51 11.92
C THR A 214 -32.75 -42.87 12.57
N ARG A 215 -33.09 -43.88 11.78
CA ARG A 215 -33.22 -45.27 12.26
C ARG A 215 -31.90 -45.82 12.80
N LEU A 216 -30.81 -45.65 12.05
CA LEU A 216 -29.47 -46.08 12.50
C LEU A 216 -29.04 -45.34 13.77
N LYS A 217 -29.36 -44.05 13.87
CA LYS A 217 -29.10 -43.24 15.07
C LYS A 217 -29.87 -43.78 16.27
N GLU A 218 -31.13 -44.12 16.09
CA GLU A 218 -31.96 -44.76 17.13
C GLU A 218 -31.39 -46.13 17.53
N GLU A 219 -31.00 -46.96 16.56
CA GLU A 219 -30.35 -48.26 16.81
C GLU A 219 -29.01 -48.12 17.56
N VAL A 220 -28.22 -47.08 17.29
CA VAL A 220 -26.96 -46.78 17.99
C VAL A 220 -27.23 -46.26 19.41
N THR A 221 -28.22 -45.39 19.62
CA THR A 221 -28.60 -44.94 20.99
C THR A 221 -29.14 -46.09 21.85
N VAL A 222 -29.79 -47.09 21.25
CA VAL A 222 -30.21 -48.31 21.98
C VAL A 222 -29.00 -49.19 22.35
N GLN A 223 -27.90 -49.11 21.60
CA GLN A 223 -26.64 -49.78 21.94
C GLN A 223 -25.81 -49.02 22.99
N GLU A 224 -26.06 -47.73 23.22
CA GLU A 224 -25.41 -46.94 24.28
C GLU A 224 -25.68 -47.48 25.70
N GLU A 225 -26.83 -48.12 25.93
CA GLU A 225 -27.15 -48.77 27.22
C GLU A 225 -26.33 -50.06 27.47
N ASN A 226 -25.70 -50.65 26.44
CA ASN A 226 -24.99 -51.94 26.52
C ASN A 226 -23.50 -51.85 26.14
N HIS A 227 -22.87 -50.67 26.15
CA HIS A 227 -21.46 -50.57 25.79
C HIS A 227 -20.51 -51.16 26.84
N HIS A 228 -19.59 -52.01 26.36
CA HIS A 228 -18.37 -52.36 27.11
C HIS A 228 -17.63 -51.06 27.49
N PRO A 229 -17.11 -50.95 28.72
CA PRO A 229 -16.52 -49.71 29.26
C PRO A 229 -15.37 -49.13 28.42
N GLU A 230 -14.72 -49.97 27.61
CA GLU A 230 -13.65 -49.57 26.68
C GLU A 230 -14.15 -48.70 25.51
N ILE A 231 -15.35 -48.93 24.99
CA ILE A 231 -15.92 -48.18 23.85
C ILE A 231 -16.32 -46.77 24.30
N VAL A 232 -16.88 -46.64 25.51
CA VAL A 232 -17.23 -45.35 26.11
C VAL A 232 -15.98 -44.51 26.39
N SER A 233 -14.93 -45.16 26.91
CA SER A 233 -13.60 -44.55 27.10
C SER A 233 -13.03 -44.01 25.78
N LEU A 234 -13.01 -44.85 24.74
CA LEU A 234 -12.48 -44.47 23.43
C LEU A 234 -13.27 -43.30 22.80
N ASN A 235 -14.59 -43.34 22.89
CA ASN A 235 -15.45 -42.27 22.38
C ASN A 235 -15.22 -40.95 23.15
N HIS A 236 -15.00 -41.02 24.46
CA HIS A 236 -14.67 -39.86 25.27
C HIS A 236 -13.31 -39.24 24.88
N VAL A 237 -12.29 -40.07 24.66
CA VAL A 237 -10.97 -39.63 24.18
C VAL A 237 -11.06 -39.01 22.79
N LEU A 238 -11.82 -39.62 21.88
CA LEU A 238 -12.04 -39.08 20.54
C LEU A 238 -12.76 -37.73 20.58
N CYS A 239 -13.81 -37.60 21.40
CA CYS A 239 -14.53 -36.34 21.59
C CYS A 239 -13.62 -35.24 22.18
N LEU A 240 -12.74 -35.60 23.12
CA LEU A 240 -11.74 -34.69 23.66
C LEU A 240 -10.75 -34.24 22.58
N ALA A 241 -10.18 -35.15 21.80
CA ALA A 241 -9.26 -34.83 20.74
C ALA A 241 -9.89 -33.95 19.64
N LEU A 242 -11.14 -34.25 19.25
CA LEU A 242 -11.89 -33.43 18.30
C LEU A 242 -12.20 -32.05 18.86
N ARG A 243 -12.50 -31.93 20.15
CA ARG A 243 -12.67 -30.64 20.82
C ARG A 243 -11.38 -29.84 20.83
N GLU A 244 -10.25 -30.46 21.19
CA GLU A 244 -8.95 -29.80 21.16
C GLU A 244 -8.58 -29.31 19.76
N LEU A 245 -8.80 -30.13 18.73
CA LEU A 245 -8.61 -29.75 17.32
C LEU A 245 -9.52 -28.59 16.92
N SER A 246 -10.79 -28.61 17.34
CA SER A 246 -11.72 -27.51 17.06
C SER A 246 -11.28 -26.21 17.75
N GLN A 247 -10.79 -26.28 18.98
CA GLN A 247 -10.25 -25.15 19.71
C GLN A 247 -8.98 -24.59 19.06
N LEU A 248 -8.09 -25.47 18.59
CA LEU A 248 -6.87 -25.05 17.90
C LEU A 248 -7.18 -24.39 16.56
N SER A 249 -8.12 -24.96 15.79
CA SER A 249 -8.63 -24.37 14.54
C SER A 249 -9.26 -23.00 14.76
N GLN A 250 -10.05 -22.85 15.82
CA GLN A 250 -10.71 -21.59 16.14
C GLN A 250 -9.73 -20.55 16.67
N GLY A 251 -8.77 -20.97 17.49
CA GLY A 251 -7.65 -20.14 17.93
C GLY A 251 -6.78 -19.69 16.76
N PHE A 252 -6.50 -20.58 15.80
CA PHE A 252 -5.81 -20.23 14.56
C PHE A 252 -6.60 -19.23 13.73
N SER A 253 -7.90 -19.45 13.52
CA SER A 253 -8.76 -18.53 12.75
C SER A 253 -8.83 -17.15 13.39
N GLN A 254 -8.92 -17.07 14.72
CA GLN A 254 -8.88 -15.81 15.45
C GLN A 254 -7.51 -15.13 15.33
N CYS A 255 -6.40 -15.87 15.48
CA CYS A 255 -5.05 -15.35 15.26
C CYS A 255 -4.84 -14.88 13.81
N TYR A 256 -5.37 -15.60 12.85
CA TYR A 256 -5.30 -15.24 11.43
C TYR A 256 -6.10 -13.96 11.18
N GLN A 257 -7.34 -13.87 11.63
CA GLN A 257 -8.15 -12.66 11.49
C GLN A 257 -7.56 -11.45 12.22
N ALA A 258 -7.10 -11.63 13.46
CA ALA A 258 -6.56 -10.54 14.26
C ALA A 258 -5.19 -10.06 13.77
N ASN A 259 -4.29 -10.99 13.42
CA ASN A 259 -2.89 -10.67 13.23
C ASN A 259 -2.43 -10.73 11.77
N VAL A 260 -2.97 -11.65 10.96
CA VAL A 260 -2.44 -11.98 9.63
C VAL A 260 -3.27 -11.35 8.51
N SER A 261 -4.59 -11.29 8.67
CA SER A 261 -5.53 -10.82 7.64
C SER A 261 -5.24 -9.39 7.17
N GLN A 262 -4.77 -8.55 8.08
CA GLN A 262 -4.36 -7.16 7.85
C GLN A 262 -3.12 -7.01 6.94
N TRP A 263 -2.29 -8.04 6.84
CA TRP A 263 -1.12 -8.06 5.96
C TRP A 263 -1.43 -8.65 4.58
N CYS A 264 -2.40 -9.58 4.52
CA CYS A 264 -2.80 -10.23 3.26
C CYS A 264 -3.64 -9.34 2.35
N HIS A 265 -4.33 -8.32 2.87
CA HIS A 265 -5.20 -7.43 2.09
C HIS A 265 -4.65 -6.00 1.93
N ARG A 266 -3.37 -5.77 2.24
CA ARG A 266 -2.77 -4.44 2.09
C ARG A 266 -2.57 -4.13 0.61
N PRO A 267 -3.05 -2.98 0.11
CA PRO A 267 -2.71 -2.55 -1.24
C PRO A 267 -1.18 -2.43 -1.37
N PRO A 268 -0.61 -2.73 -2.55
CA PRO A 268 0.83 -2.69 -2.74
C PRO A 268 1.40 -1.33 -2.29
N PRO A 269 2.55 -1.32 -1.59
CA PRO A 269 3.12 -0.09 -1.08
C PRO A 269 3.41 0.86 -2.24
N HIS A 270 2.95 2.11 -2.11
CA HIS A 270 3.34 3.17 -3.02
C HIS A 270 4.85 3.38 -2.90
N LEU A 271 5.58 2.84 -3.86
CA LEU A 271 6.99 3.12 -4.06
C LEU A 271 7.11 4.63 -4.29
N ALA A 272 7.97 5.30 -3.52
CA ALA A 272 8.25 6.72 -3.74
C ALA A 272 8.65 6.95 -5.21
N ASP A 273 8.24 8.07 -5.80
CA ASP A 273 8.58 8.51 -7.17
C ASP A 273 10.07 8.89 -7.33
N LEU A 274 10.96 8.11 -6.71
CA LEU A 274 12.40 8.19 -6.86
C LEU A 274 12.84 7.75 -8.26
N GLY A 275 12.07 6.85 -8.91
CA GLY A 275 12.34 6.39 -10.28
C GLY A 275 12.45 7.55 -11.28
N PRO A 276 11.45 8.43 -11.39
CA PRO A 276 11.51 9.64 -12.21
C PRO A 276 12.68 10.58 -11.86
N ALA A 277 12.97 10.76 -10.57
CA ALA A 277 14.09 11.61 -10.13
C ALA A 277 15.45 11.02 -10.54
N PHE A 278 15.66 9.71 -10.34
CA PHE A 278 16.87 9.02 -10.80
C PHE A 278 16.98 9.00 -12.32
N HIS A 279 15.88 8.79 -13.04
CA HIS A 279 15.87 8.84 -14.50
C HIS A 279 16.22 10.24 -15.03
N ARG A 280 15.73 11.30 -14.36
CA ARG A 280 16.08 12.70 -14.68
C ARG A 280 17.55 12.99 -14.42
N VAL A 281 18.08 12.60 -13.26
CA VAL A 281 19.50 12.79 -12.91
C VAL A 281 20.40 12.00 -13.86
N HIS A 282 20.08 10.74 -14.12
CA HIS A 282 20.82 9.90 -15.07
C HIS A 282 20.75 10.46 -16.50
N GLY A 283 19.58 10.94 -16.93
CA GLY A 283 19.42 11.59 -18.23
C GLY A 283 20.21 12.89 -18.36
N GLN A 284 20.25 13.72 -17.31
CA GLN A 284 21.08 14.93 -17.27
C GLN A 284 22.56 14.60 -17.28
N LEU A 285 22.98 13.60 -16.49
CA LEU A 285 24.36 13.13 -16.46
C LEU A 285 24.78 12.58 -17.82
N SER A 286 23.95 11.76 -18.47
CA SER A 286 24.21 11.21 -19.80
C SER A 286 24.33 12.31 -20.87
N LYS A 287 23.47 13.34 -20.84
CA LYS A 287 23.57 14.51 -21.72
C LYS A 287 24.87 15.29 -21.48
N PHE A 288 25.26 15.46 -20.21
CA PHE A 288 26.52 16.12 -19.87
C PHE A 288 27.75 15.31 -20.33
N THR A 289 27.73 13.99 -20.14
CA THR A 289 28.78 13.09 -20.66
C THR A 289 28.88 13.18 -22.19
N LYS A 290 27.74 13.22 -22.89
CA LYS A 290 27.72 13.39 -24.36
C LYS A 290 28.30 14.73 -24.79
N MET A 291 27.98 15.82 -24.09
CA MET A 291 28.58 17.14 -24.35
C MET A 291 30.11 17.11 -24.15
N LEU A 292 30.61 16.42 -23.12
CA LEU A 292 32.05 16.27 -22.91
C LEU A 292 32.72 15.45 -24.02
N GLU A 293 32.06 14.42 -24.53
CA GLU A 293 32.53 13.65 -25.69
C GLU A 293 32.56 14.50 -26.96
N ASP A 294 31.52 15.31 -27.21
CA ASP A 294 31.46 16.21 -28.36
C ASP A 294 32.56 17.28 -28.29
N LEU A 295 32.79 17.87 -27.12
CA LEU A 295 33.90 18.81 -26.89
C LEU A 295 35.28 18.15 -27.09
N LYS A 296 35.42 16.89 -26.68
CA LYS A 296 36.63 16.10 -26.92
C LYS A 296 36.84 15.84 -28.41
N ALA A 297 35.78 15.52 -29.16
CA ALA A 297 35.84 15.36 -30.60
C ALA A 297 36.23 16.67 -31.29
N ILE A 298 35.62 17.80 -30.93
CA ILE A 298 35.98 19.14 -31.44
C ILE A 298 37.47 19.45 -31.18
N ARG A 299 37.96 19.15 -29.96
CA ARG A 299 39.37 19.32 -29.62
C ARG A 299 40.28 18.44 -30.48
N GLN A 300 39.90 17.20 -30.76
CA GLN A 300 40.66 16.32 -31.63
C GLN A 300 40.68 16.80 -33.08
N HIS A 301 39.54 17.23 -33.62
CA HIS A 301 39.44 17.74 -34.99
C HIS A 301 40.22 19.05 -35.18
N THR A 302 40.13 19.99 -34.23
CA THR A 302 40.94 21.22 -34.25
C THR A 302 42.43 20.94 -34.13
N SER A 303 42.82 19.95 -33.31
CA SER A 303 44.22 19.49 -33.23
C SER A 303 44.72 18.88 -34.54
N GLN A 304 43.88 18.08 -35.22
CA GLN A 304 44.19 17.50 -36.53
C GLN A 304 44.26 18.57 -37.63
N LEU A 305 43.36 19.54 -37.60
CA LEU A 305 43.33 20.66 -38.54
C LEU A 305 44.57 21.54 -38.39
N ASN A 306 44.97 21.87 -37.16
CA ASN A 306 46.20 22.59 -36.87
C ASN A 306 47.47 21.83 -37.32
N LYS A 307 47.50 20.49 -37.18
CA LYS A 307 48.60 19.67 -37.72
C LYS A 307 48.64 19.69 -39.25
N ARG A 308 47.48 19.54 -39.91
CA ARG A 308 47.39 19.57 -41.39
C ARG A 308 47.76 20.91 -42.00
N ILE A 309 47.38 22.03 -41.38
CA ILE A 309 47.80 23.38 -41.78
C ILE A 309 49.32 23.54 -41.67
N ARG A 310 49.94 22.93 -40.66
CA ARG A 310 51.40 22.95 -40.50
C ARG A 310 52.16 22.10 -41.52
N GLU A 311 51.51 21.07 -42.08
CA GLU A 311 52.16 20.07 -42.95
C GLU A 311 52.03 20.38 -44.45
N LYS A 312 51.01 21.13 -44.94
CA LYS A 312 50.89 21.57 -46.35
C LYS A 312 50.12 22.90 -46.51
N PRO A 313 50.77 24.02 -46.85
CA PRO A 313 50.10 25.32 -47.02
C PRO A 313 49.52 25.61 -48.42
N GLU A 314 49.71 24.75 -49.43
CA GLU A 314 49.26 25.05 -50.80
C GLU A 314 48.28 24.01 -51.37
N ASN A 315 47.13 24.50 -51.85
CA ASN A 315 45.96 23.86 -52.50
C ASN A 315 44.92 23.14 -51.63
N PHE A 316 43.88 23.85 -51.12
CA PHE A 316 42.63 23.23 -50.64
C PHE A 316 41.39 24.15 -50.70
N PRO A 317 40.43 23.94 -51.63
CA PRO A 317 39.13 24.62 -51.55
C PRO A 317 37.95 23.76 -51.03
N GLY A 318 38.02 22.41 -51.08
CA GLY A 318 36.84 21.57 -50.79
C GLY A 318 36.77 21.00 -49.36
N ASN A 319 37.85 20.36 -48.89
CA ASN A 319 37.82 19.60 -47.63
C ASN A 319 37.94 20.46 -46.38
N LEU A 320 38.55 21.65 -46.47
CA LEU A 320 38.66 22.58 -45.35
C LEU A 320 37.29 23.19 -45.01
N VAL A 321 36.51 23.53 -46.04
CA VAL A 321 35.15 24.06 -45.89
C VAL A 321 34.25 23.02 -45.25
N ASN A 322 34.33 21.75 -45.66
CA ASN A 322 33.53 20.68 -45.09
C ASN A 322 33.89 20.37 -43.63
N ALA A 323 35.19 20.29 -43.29
CA ALA A 323 35.62 20.07 -41.91
C ALA A 323 35.34 21.28 -40.99
N SER A 324 35.44 22.50 -41.52
CA SER A 324 35.05 23.72 -40.82
C SER A 324 33.54 23.78 -40.61
N LYS A 325 32.75 23.33 -41.59
CA LYS A 325 31.29 23.28 -41.51
C LYS A 325 30.83 22.25 -40.49
N GLU A 326 31.41 21.05 -40.48
CA GLU A 326 31.10 19.99 -39.52
C GLU A 326 31.49 20.38 -38.08
N ALA A 327 32.63 21.08 -37.90
CA ALA A 327 33.00 21.64 -36.60
C ALA A 327 32.05 22.77 -36.15
N SER A 328 31.57 23.59 -37.08
CA SER A 328 30.57 24.64 -36.82
C SER A 328 29.21 24.05 -36.44
N GLU A 329 28.75 23.02 -37.14
CA GLU A 329 27.48 22.32 -36.87
C GLU A 329 27.50 21.66 -35.49
N LYS A 330 28.62 21.03 -35.10
CA LYS A 330 28.78 20.48 -33.74
C LYS A 330 28.88 21.56 -32.67
N PHE A 331 29.49 22.70 -32.96
CA PHE A 331 29.53 23.84 -32.04
C PHE A 331 28.15 24.47 -31.84
N GLU A 332 27.36 24.60 -32.92
CA GLU A 332 25.98 25.07 -32.89
C GLU A 332 25.08 24.10 -32.10
N SER A 333 25.30 22.78 -32.23
CA SER A 333 24.65 21.78 -31.40
C SER A 333 25.04 21.88 -29.91
N CYS A 334 26.28 22.26 -29.57
CA CYS A 334 26.67 22.49 -28.18
C CYS A 334 26.06 23.78 -27.62
N LEU A 335 26.01 24.84 -28.43
CA LEU A 335 25.43 26.13 -28.04
C LEU A 335 23.93 26.02 -27.78
N THR A 336 23.19 25.31 -28.63
CA THR A 336 21.74 25.09 -28.45
C THR A 336 21.42 24.34 -27.16
N VAL A 337 22.22 23.34 -26.78
CA VAL A 337 22.07 22.62 -25.50
C VAL A 337 22.38 23.54 -24.30
N LEU A 338 23.39 24.42 -24.43
CA LEU A 338 23.73 25.42 -23.40
C LEU A 338 22.64 26.49 -23.26
N GLU A 339 22.11 27.00 -24.37
CA GLU A 339 21.02 27.97 -24.39
C GLU A 339 19.74 27.38 -23.79
N GLU A 340 19.40 26.12 -24.12
CA GLU A 340 18.24 25.44 -23.54
C GLU A 340 18.42 25.19 -22.02
N ALA A 341 19.64 24.90 -21.57
CA ALA A 341 19.95 24.78 -20.14
C ALA A 341 19.87 26.14 -19.43
N LEU A 342 20.30 27.22 -20.07
CA LEU A 342 20.27 28.59 -19.54
C LEU A 342 18.82 29.11 -19.47
N HIS A 343 17.99 28.77 -20.46
CA HIS A 343 16.57 29.09 -20.46
C HIS A 343 15.81 28.39 -19.34
N ARG A 344 16.11 27.10 -19.08
CA ARG A 344 15.54 26.35 -17.95
C ARG A 344 15.94 26.94 -16.59
N CYS A 345 17.20 27.37 -16.42
CA CYS A 345 17.64 28.07 -15.21
C CYS A 345 16.94 29.42 -14.99
N THR A 346 16.59 30.14 -16.06
CA THR A 346 15.90 31.44 -15.96
C THR A 346 14.39 31.28 -15.73
N THR A 347 13.77 30.19 -16.21
CA THR A 347 12.36 29.88 -15.92
C THR A 347 12.15 29.33 -14.51
N ASP A 348 13.07 28.51 -13.99
CA ASP A 348 12.98 27.96 -12.62
C ASP A 348 13.25 29.02 -11.53
N PHE A 349 13.92 30.13 -11.87
CA PHE A 349 14.14 31.25 -10.95
C PHE A 349 12.94 32.19 -10.82
N LYS A 350 12.06 32.27 -11.84
CA LYS A 350 10.87 33.14 -11.82
C LYS A 350 9.65 32.47 -11.17
N SER A 351 9.65 31.15 -11.01
CA SER A 351 8.54 30.37 -10.42
C SER A 351 8.72 30.05 -8.93
N ARG A 352 9.83 30.47 -8.30
CA ARG A 352 10.01 30.40 -6.84
C ARG A 352 9.60 31.72 -6.17
N PRO A 353 8.60 31.76 -5.27
CA PRO A 353 8.38 32.92 -4.42
C PRO A 353 9.61 33.17 -3.53
N PRO A 354 9.85 34.42 -3.08
CA PRO A 354 11.06 34.77 -2.35
C PRO A 354 11.16 33.96 -1.06
N LEU A 355 12.28 33.26 -0.90
CA LEU A 355 12.69 32.70 0.38
C LEU A 355 12.83 33.87 1.36
N LEU A 356 11.96 33.87 2.37
CA LEU A 356 11.94 34.79 3.51
C LEU A 356 13.37 35.02 4.03
N THR A 357 13.82 36.26 3.92
CA THR A 357 14.88 36.82 4.75
C THR A 357 14.36 36.93 6.18
N VAL A 358 15.13 36.32 7.11
CA VAL A 358 15.24 36.52 8.56
C VAL A 358 14.04 37.10 9.30
#